data_AF-P43290-F1
#
_entry.id   AF-P43290-F1
#
_cell.length_a   1.000
_cell.length_b   1.000
_cell.length_c   1.000
_cell.angle_alpha   90.00
_cell.angle_beta   90.00
_cell.angle_gamma   90.00
#
_symmetry.space_group_name_H-M   'P 1'
#
loop_
_entity.id
_entity.type
_entity.pdbx_description
1 polymer ?
#
loop_
_entity_poly.entity_id
_entity_poly.type
_entity_poly.pdbx_seq_one_letter_code
_entity_poly.pdbx_strand_id
1 'polypeptide(L)'
;EGVPSTAIREISLLKEMQHANIVRLQDVVHSEKRLYLVFEYLDLDLKKHMDSSPEFSKDPRLVKMFLYQILRGIAYCHSHRVLHRDLKPQ
;
A
#
# COMPACT_ATOMS: atom_id res chain seq x y z
N GLU A 1 16.55 8.94 21.83
CA GLU A 1 16.96 8.55 20.47
C GLU A 1 15.78 8.81 19.55
N GLY A 2 15.93 9.65 18.53
CA GLY A 2 14.81 10.10 17.70
C GLY A 2 14.42 9.10 16.62
N VAL A 3 13.26 9.30 16.00
CA VAL A 3 12.88 8.59 14.77
C VAL A 3 13.92 8.89 13.68
N PRO A 4 14.46 7.88 12.96
CA PRO A 4 15.39 8.12 11.87
C PRO A 4 14.80 9.07 10.82
N SER A 5 15.62 9.99 10.30
CA SER A 5 15.18 10.99 9.30
C SER A 5 14.61 10.34 8.03
N THR A 6 15.10 9.17 7.65
CA THR A 6 14.57 8.37 6.54
C THR A 6 13.14 7.92 6.79
N ALA A 7 12.83 7.47 8.00
CA ALA A 7 11.48 7.07 8.39
C ALA A 7 10.53 8.27 8.43
N ILE A 8 10.97 9.42 8.94
CA ILE A 8 10.17 10.67 8.90
C ILE A 8 9.84 11.04 7.45
N ARG A 9 10.84 10.99 6.56
CA ARG A 9 10.64 11.28 5.12
C ARG A 9 9.64 10.33 4.48
N GLU A 10 9.73 9.04 4.77
CA GLU A 10 8.79 8.03 4.24
C GLU A 10 7.37 8.24 4.78
N ILE A 11 7.23 8.58 6.07
CA ILE A 11 5.94 8.91 6.67
C ILE A 11 5.31 10.15 6.04
N SER A 12 6.08 11.21 5.82
CA SER A 12 5.57 12.42 5.16
C SER A 12 5.06 12.10 3.75
N LEU A 13 5.81 11.31 2.98
CA LEU A 13 5.36 10.85 1.67
C LEU A 13 4.06 10.03 1.76
N LEU A 14 3.98 9.07 2.69
CA LEU A 14 2.79 8.25 2.89
C LEU A 14 1.55 9.06 3.30
N LYS A 15 1.71 10.11 4.13
CA LYS A 15 0.60 11.00 4.52
C LYS A 15 0.02 11.79 3.34
N GLU A 16 0.83 12.08 2.34
CA GLU A 16 0.40 12.78 1.12
C GLU A 16 -0.28 11.85 0.12
N MET A 17 -0.07 10.53 0.21
CA MET A 17 -0.66 9.57 -0.71
C MET A 17 -2.16 9.38 -0.45
N GLN A 18 -2.99 9.99 -1.27
CA GLN A 18 -4.45 9.85 -1.20
C GLN A 18 -5.02 9.36 -2.53
N HIS A 19 -5.23 8.06 -2.63
CA HIS A 19 -5.75 7.44 -3.84
C HIS A 19 -6.54 6.17 -3.51
N ALA A 20 -7.61 5.89 -4.26
CA ALA A 20 -8.50 4.75 -4.00
C ALA A 20 -7.81 3.37 -4.13
N ASN A 21 -6.64 3.30 -4.77
CA ASN A 21 -5.85 2.08 -4.94
C ASN A 21 -4.51 2.12 -4.20
N ILE A 22 -4.40 2.94 -3.14
CA ILE A 22 -3.25 3.00 -2.23
C ILE A 22 -3.77 2.97 -0.81
N VAL A 23 -3.24 2.04 0.01
CA VAL A 23 -3.60 1.91 1.42
C VAL A 23 -3.20 3.18 2.19
N ARG A 24 -4.19 3.85 2.78
CA ARG A 24 -4.00 5.13 3.44
C ARG A 24 -3.35 4.99 4.80
N LEU A 25 -2.30 5.76 5.04
CA LEU A 25 -1.78 6.02 6.39
C LEU A 25 -2.72 7.00 7.09
N GLN A 26 -3.47 6.52 8.08
CA GLN A 26 -4.45 7.30 8.84
C GLN A 26 -3.79 8.09 9.98
N ASP A 27 -2.88 7.46 10.73
CA ASP A 27 -2.23 8.09 11.88
C ASP A 27 -0.81 7.56 12.13
N VAL A 28 -0.04 8.32 12.90
CA VAL A 28 1.30 7.98 13.34
C VAL A 28 1.42 8.23 14.84
N VAL A 29 1.52 7.15 15.61
CA VAL A 29 1.67 7.22 17.06
C VAL A 29 3.13 6.99 17.42
N HIS A 30 3.72 7.92 18.16
CA HIS A 30 5.10 7.82 18.62
C HIS A 30 5.14 7.64 20.14
N SER A 31 5.87 6.63 20.60
CA SER A 31 6.27 6.46 22.00
C SER A 31 7.80 6.46 22.10
N GLU A 32 8.35 6.56 23.31
CA GLU A 32 9.79 6.76 23.54
C GLU A 32 10.74 5.83 22.76
N LYS A 33 10.29 4.60 22.46
CA LYS A 33 11.09 3.58 21.76
C LYS A 33 10.43 3.00 20.51
N ARG A 34 9.20 3.42 20.19
CA ARG A 34 8.41 2.78 19.11
C ARG A 34 7.68 3.81 18.28
N LEU A 35 7.55 3.47 17.01
CA LEU A 35 6.77 4.22 16.03
C LEU A 35 5.73 3.27 15.47
N TYR A 36 4.47 3.69 15.57
CA TYR A 36 3.32 2.93 15.09
C TYR A 36 2.73 3.67 13.91
N LEU A 37 2.57 2.96 12.79
CA LEU A 37 1.89 3.45 11.60
C LEU A 37 0.51 2.82 11.55
N VAL A 38 -0.53 3.64 11.61
CA VAL A 38 -1.93 3.22 11.60
C VAL A 38 -2.45 3.35 10.18
N PHE A 39 -2.68 2.21 9.52
CA PHE A 39 -3.24 2.16 8.18
C PHE A 39 -4.75 1.91 8.21
N GLU A 40 -5.43 2.20 7.10
CA GLU A 40 -6.79 1.71 6.90
C GLU A 40 -6.85 0.18 7.01
N TYR A 41 -7.94 -0.31 7.60
CA TYR A 41 -8.17 -1.74 7.76
C TYR A 41 -8.77 -2.32 6.48
N LEU A 42 -8.18 -3.42 6.00
CA LEU A 42 -8.69 -4.21 4.88
C LEU A 42 -8.84 -5.67 5.33
N ASP A 43 -9.98 -6.29 5.02
CA ASP A 43 -10.28 -7.66 5.41
C ASP A 43 -9.32 -8.68 4.77
N LEU A 44 -8.87 -8.39 3.55
CA LEU A 44 -8.07 -9.29 2.72
C LEU A 44 -6.95 -8.53 2.01
N ASP A 45 -5.81 -9.22 1.88
CA ASP A 45 -4.74 -8.89 0.94
C ASP A 45 -4.88 -9.74 -0.33
N LEU A 46 -4.12 -9.40 -1.38
CA LEU A 46 -4.20 -10.09 -2.66
C LEU A 46 -3.77 -11.56 -2.54
N LYS A 47 -2.77 -11.86 -1.73
CA LYS A 47 -2.30 -13.24 -1.50
C LYS A 47 -3.40 -14.11 -0.90
N LYS A 48 -4.05 -13.68 0.18
CA LYS A 48 -5.18 -14.38 0.81
C LYS A 48 -6.35 -14.52 -0.16
N HIS A 49 -6.65 -13.48 -0.95
CA HIS A 49 -7.70 -13.56 -1.94
C HIS A 49 -7.41 -14.65 -2.99
N MET A 50 -6.18 -14.68 -3.52
CA MET A 50 -5.72 -15.70 -4.46
C MET A 50 -5.77 -17.11 -3.89
N ASP A 51 -5.38 -17.27 -2.61
CA ASP A 51 -5.39 -18.58 -1.93
C ASP A 51 -6.83 -19.05 -1.64
N SER A 52 -7.75 -18.13 -1.33
CA SER A 52 -9.16 -18.43 -1.06
C SER A 52 -9.99 -18.76 -2.30
N SER A 53 -9.54 -18.28 -3.47
CA SER A 53 -10.25 -18.44 -4.74
C SER A 53 -9.28 -18.87 -5.83
N PRO A 54 -8.91 -20.16 -5.93
CA PRO A 54 -7.94 -20.64 -6.92
C PRO A 54 -8.32 -20.32 -8.38
N GLU A 55 -9.63 -20.24 -8.67
CA GLU A 55 -10.16 -19.87 -9.98
C GLU A 55 -9.94 -18.39 -10.33
N PHE A 56 -9.57 -17.54 -9.35
CA PHE A 56 -9.24 -16.14 -9.53
C PHE A 56 -8.21 -15.93 -10.65
N SER A 57 -7.13 -16.71 -10.60
CA SER A 57 -6.01 -16.60 -11.55
C SER A 57 -6.38 -17.08 -12.95
N LYS A 58 -7.49 -17.81 -13.09
CA LYS A 58 -7.97 -18.36 -14.36
C LYS A 58 -8.99 -17.45 -15.04
N ASP A 59 -9.59 -16.47 -14.35
CA ASP A 59 -10.50 -15.50 -14.97
C ASP A 59 -9.72 -14.28 -15.48
N PRO A 60 -9.51 -14.12 -16.81
CA PRO A 60 -8.73 -13.01 -17.36
C PRO A 60 -9.35 -11.64 -17.06
N ARG A 61 -10.67 -11.58 -16.81
CA ARG A 61 -11.37 -10.32 -16.50
C ARG A 61 -10.99 -9.84 -15.10
N LEU A 62 -10.92 -10.76 -14.13
CA LEU A 62 -10.48 -10.44 -12.78
C LEU A 62 -9.00 -10.02 -12.77
N VAL A 63 -8.14 -10.78 -13.45
CA VAL A 63 -6.71 -10.43 -13.60
C VAL A 63 -6.56 -9.03 -14.19
N LYS A 64 -7.28 -8.70 -15.27
CA LYS A 64 -7.27 -7.38 -15.90
C LYS A 64 -7.76 -6.28 -14.94
N MET A 65 -8.81 -6.55 -14.17
CA MET A 65 -9.37 -5.61 -13.21
C MET A 65 -8.39 -5.28 -12.08
N PHE A 66 -7.75 -6.29 -11.48
CA PHE A 66 -6.74 -6.07 -10.43
C PHE A 66 -5.49 -5.38 -10.96
N LEU A 67 -4.99 -5.81 -12.13
CA LEU A 67 -3.86 -5.15 -12.78
C LEU A 67 -4.15 -3.68 -13.05
N TYR A 68 -5.35 -3.35 -13.56
CA TYR A 68 -5.75 -1.97 -13.78
C TYR A 68 -5.72 -1.13 -12.49
N GLN A 69 -6.26 -1.66 -11.39
CA GLN A 69 -6.25 -0.97 -10.09
C GLN A 69 -4.83 -0.77 -9.54
N ILE A 70 -3.98 -1.79 -9.61
CA ILE A 70 -2.57 -1.72 -9.22
C ILE A 70 -1.84 -0.64 -10.03
N LEU A 71 -1.99 -0.67 -11.36
CA LEU A 71 -1.36 0.32 -12.24
C LEU A 71 -1.87 1.74 -11.98
N ARG A 72 -3.15 1.90 -11.62
CA ARG A 72 -3.73 3.19 -11.26
C ARG A 72 -3.12 3.74 -9.98
N GLY A 73 -2.89 2.88 -8.97
CA GLY A 73 -2.15 3.24 -7.75
C GLY A 73 -0.69 3.60 -8.03
N ILE A 74 0.02 2.79 -8.83
CA ILE A 74 1.41 3.04 -9.21
C ILE A 74 1.56 4.32 -10.03
N ALA A 75 0.65 4.57 -10.98
CA ALA A 75 0.63 5.81 -11.77
C ALA A 75 0.48 7.05 -10.88
N TYR A 76 -0.34 6.96 -9.83
CA TYR A 76 -0.46 8.02 -8.83
C TYR A 76 0.83 8.20 -8.03
N CYS A 77 1.47 7.13 -7.56
CA CYS A 77 2.78 7.24 -6.89
C CYS A 77 3.81 7.94 -7.80
N HIS A 78 3.87 7.54 -9.08
CA HIS A 78 4.80 8.10 -10.05
C HIS A 78 4.52 9.59 -10.35
N SER A 79 3.25 10.02 -10.39
CA SER A 79 2.92 11.44 -10.57
C SER A 79 3.40 12.31 -9.40
N HIS A 80 3.60 11.70 -8.22
CA HIS A 80 4.18 12.34 -7.03
C HIS A 80 5.67 12.04 -6.87
N ARG A 81 6.34 11.54 -7.92
CA ARG A 81 7.77 11.19 -7.93
C ARG A 81 8.17 10.14 -6.88
N VAL A 82 7.22 9.28 -6.50
CA VAL A 82 7.44 8.17 -5.56
C VAL A 82 7.53 6.86 -6.35
N LEU A 83 8.60 6.10 -6.14
CA LEU A 83 8.72 4.74 -6.64
C LEU A 83 8.39 3.75 -5.50
N HIS A 84 7.41 2.86 -5.69
CA HIS A 84 6.98 1.90 -4.67
C HIS A 84 8.09 0.92 -4.27
N ARG A 85 8.86 0.43 -5.25
CA ARG A 85 10.01 -0.49 -5.13
C ARG A 85 9.74 -1.90 -4.57
N ASP A 86 8.68 -2.11 -3.77
CA ASP A 86 8.40 -3.42 -3.16
C ASP A 86 6.96 -3.89 -3.44
N LEU A 87 6.56 -3.92 -4.71
CA LEU A 87 5.21 -4.40 -5.07
C LEU A 87 5.19 -5.93 -5.04
N LYS A 88 4.40 -6.50 -4.12
CA LYS A 88 4.23 -7.95 -3.94
C LYS A 88 2.79 -8.25 -3.49
N PRO A 89 2.31 -9.51 -3.61
CA PRO A 89 0.91 -9.83 -3.30
C PRO A 89 0.56 -9.83 -1.79
N GLN A 90 1.57 -9.78 -0.91
CA GLN A 90 1.43 -9.68 0.56
C GLN A 90 1.94 -8.34 1.09
#